data_AF-A0A0D1DWK2-F1
#
_entry.id   AF-A0A0D1DWK2-F1
#
_cell.length_a   1.000
_cell.length_b   1.000
_cell.length_c   1.000
_cell.angle_alpha   90.00
_cell.angle_beta   90.00
_cell.angle_gamma   90.00
#
_symmetry.space_group_name_H-M   'P 1'
#
loop_
_entity.id
_entity.type
_entity.pdbx_description
1 polymer ?
#
loop_
_entity_poly.entity_id
_entity_poly.type
_entity_poly.pdbx_seq_one_letter_code
_entity_poly.pdbx_strand_id
1 'polypeptide(L)'
;MKTVTIAFLALASLALILGSQASAAPPQHLTQKDRQRLAPRAVSDRVPVLQGHPVPHWWPTYFPYRNHVFTPFLVGDHIDESRLADFRQQVQLFESIRGNALRHNDLTAEERQILSTPFNSWVENSAHRHPTNVVRAKFAEDATKLQEMHRVFARFMPHF
;
A
#
# COMPACT_ATOMS: atom_id res chain seq x y z
N MET A 1 -43.44 -1.56 -16.16
CA MET A 1 -43.12 -0.52 -17.18
C MET A 1 -41.69 -0.08 -16.92
N LYS A 2 -40.74 -0.40 -17.83
CA LYS A 2 -39.98 0.56 -18.69
C LYS A 2 -39.41 1.75 -17.87
N THR A 3 -38.13 2.11 -17.80
CA THR A 3 -36.89 1.77 -18.54
C THR A 3 -35.69 2.43 -17.81
N VAL A 4 -34.54 1.76 -17.86
CA VAL A 4 -33.12 2.19 -17.90
C VAL A 4 -32.83 3.71 -18.02
N THR A 5 -31.77 4.23 -17.37
CA THR A 5 -30.62 4.93 -18.02
C THR A 5 -29.49 5.23 -17.01
N ILE A 6 -28.32 4.63 -17.27
CA ILE A 6 -27.01 4.87 -16.65
C ILE A 6 -26.34 6.02 -17.39
N ALA A 7 -25.77 7.00 -16.69
CA ALA A 7 -24.94 8.05 -17.29
C ALA A 7 -23.47 7.84 -16.88
N PHE A 8 -22.69 7.26 -17.79
CA PHE A 8 -21.23 7.31 -17.79
C PHE A 8 -20.80 8.68 -18.30
N LEU A 9 -19.99 9.42 -17.54
CA LEU A 9 -19.32 10.63 -18.01
C LEU A 9 -17.82 10.38 -17.99
N ALA A 10 -17.32 9.92 -19.15
CA ALA A 10 -15.91 9.90 -19.47
C ALA A 10 -15.56 11.21 -20.19
N LEU A 11 -14.68 12.01 -19.60
CA LEU A 11 -14.07 13.16 -20.27
C LEU A 11 -12.56 12.94 -20.32
N ALA A 12 -12.14 12.35 -21.44
CA ALA A 12 -10.77 12.34 -21.89
C ALA A 12 -10.37 13.76 -22.31
N SER A 13 -9.29 14.29 -21.73
CA SER A 13 -8.62 15.48 -22.26
C SER A 13 -7.29 15.08 -22.87
N LEU A 14 -7.25 15.32 -24.17
CA LEU A 14 -6.16 15.17 -25.12
C LEU A 14 -5.19 16.36 -24.98
N ALA A 15 -3.88 16.11 -24.93
CA ALA A 15 -2.88 17.09 -25.34
C ALA A 15 -1.63 16.38 -25.86
N LEU A 16 -1.59 16.26 -27.19
CA LEU A 16 -0.41 15.93 -27.97
C LEU A 16 0.63 17.04 -27.81
N ILE A 17 1.84 16.69 -27.38
CA ILE A 17 3.02 17.53 -27.61
C ILE A 17 3.90 16.80 -28.62
N LEU A 18 3.72 17.17 -29.90
CA LEU A 18 4.68 16.91 -30.97
C LEU A 18 5.71 18.05 -30.96
N GLY A 19 6.94 17.72 -30.54
CA GLY A 19 8.11 18.58 -30.60
C GLY A 19 9.17 18.00 -31.54
N SER A 20 9.56 18.81 -32.52
CA SER A 20 10.26 18.54 -33.77
C SER A 20 11.70 18.00 -33.73
N GLN A 21 11.99 17.17 -34.75
CA GLN A 21 13.14 17.22 -35.70
C GLN A 21 14.60 17.15 -35.18
N ALA A 22 15.21 16.01 -35.49
CA ALA A 22 16.42 15.80 -36.30
C ALA A 22 17.72 16.59 -36.02
N SER A 23 18.79 15.84 -35.75
CA SER A 23 20.06 16.06 -36.44
C SER A 23 20.81 14.73 -36.60
N ALA A 24 20.94 14.30 -37.85
CA ALA A 24 21.77 13.17 -38.24
C ALA A 24 23.24 13.62 -38.23
N ALA A 25 24.02 13.07 -37.31
CA ALA A 25 25.47 13.25 -37.31
C ALA A 25 26.12 12.38 -38.40
N PRO A 26 27.11 12.91 -39.14
CA PRO A 26 27.79 12.20 -40.23
C PRO A 26 28.68 11.05 -39.72
N PRO A 27 28.94 10.03 -40.56
CA PRO A 27 29.71 8.84 -40.18
C PRO A 27 31.18 9.17 -39.91
N GLN A 28 31.65 8.85 -38.70
CA GLN A 28 33.07 8.90 -38.35
C GLN A 28 33.80 7.71 -38.98
N HIS A 29 34.78 8.03 -39.80
CA HIS A 29 35.72 7.10 -40.43
C HIS A 29 36.64 6.52 -39.33
N LEU A 30 36.35 5.31 -38.84
CA LEU A 30 37.23 4.61 -37.90
C LEU A 30 38.51 4.20 -38.62
N THR A 31 39.64 4.67 -38.10
CA THR A 31 40.97 4.40 -38.62
C THR A 31 41.48 3.04 -38.13
N GLN A 32 42.33 2.41 -38.93
CA GLN A 32 42.93 1.08 -38.74
C GLN A 32 43.72 0.87 -37.42
N LYS A 33 43.80 1.89 -36.55
CA LYS A 33 44.48 1.85 -35.25
C LYS A 33 43.62 1.23 -34.12
N ASP A 34 42.35 0.92 -34.38
CA ASP A 34 41.43 0.26 -33.43
C ASP A 34 41.56 -1.28 -33.38
N ARG A 35 42.50 -1.88 -34.12
CA ARG A 35 42.66 -3.35 -34.22
C ARG A 35 43.58 -4.01 -33.19
N GLN A 36 44.20 -3.28 -32.26
CA GLN A 36 45.25 -3.84 -31.39
C GLN A 36 45.00 -3.84 -29.88
N ARG A 37 43.76 -3.62 -29.41
CA ARG A 37 43.41 -3.90 -28.00
C ARG A 37 42.05 -4.57 -27.85
N LEU A 38 41.88 -5.73 -28.51
CA LEU A 38 40.87 -6.72 -28.14
C LEU A 38 41.51 -7.73 -27.18
N ALA A 39 41.65 -7.32 -25.92
CA ALA A 39 41.75 -8.29 -24.85
C ALA A 39 40.37 -9.00 -24.74
N PRO A 40 40.32 -10.33 -24.58
CA PRO A 40 39.06 -10.99 -24.30
C PRO A 40 38.58 -10.50 -22.93
N ARG A 41 37.62 -9.56 -22.93
CA ARG A 41 36.81 -9.32 -21.74
C ARG A 41 36.09 -10.63 -21.47
N ALA A 42 36.49 -11.31 -20.40
CA ALA A 42 35.64 -12.27 -19.75
C ALA A 42 34.30 -11.56 -19.54
N VAL A 43 33.29 -11.98 -20.30
CA VAL A 43 31.91 -11.65 -20.06
C VAL A 43 31.61 -12.30 -18.72
N SER A 44 31.83 -11.55 -17.64
CA SER A 44 31.23 -11.86 -16.36
C SER A 44 29.74 -11.84 -16.63
N ASP A 45 29.15 -13.03 -16.72
CA ASP A 45 27.73 -13.27 -16.53
C ASP A 45 27.38 -12.67 -15.18
N ARG A 46 27.11 -11.36 -15.20
CA ARG A 46 26.54 -10.66 -14.07
C ARG A 46 25.13 -11.22 -13.97
N VAL A 47 24.99 -12.22 -13.11
CA VAL A 47 23.74 -12.61 -12.50
C VAL A 47 22.96 -11.32 -12.22
N PRO A 48 21.71 -11.17 -12.69
CA PRO A 48 20.90 -10.01 -12.36
C PRO A 48 20.90 -9.88 -10.84
N VAL A 49 21.49 -8.81 -10.31
CA VAL A 49 21.31 -8.48 -8.91
C VAL A 49 19.82 -8.18 -8.79
N LEU A 50 19.07 -9.12 -8.21
CA LEU A 50 17.68 -8.89 -7.80
C LEU A 50 17.69 -7.64 -6.94
N GLN A 51 17.29 -6.51 -7.51
CA GLN A 51 17.01 -5.29 -6.77
C GLN A 51 15.75 -5.55 -5.96
N GLY A 52 15.90 -6.29 -4.85
CA GLY A 52 14.84 -6.43 -3.88
C GLY A 52 14.50 -5.06 -3.34
N HIS A 53 13.23 -4.69 -3.35
CA HIS A 53 12.78 -3.53 -2.61
C HIS A 53 13.19 -3.72 -1.14
N PRO A 54 13.87 -2.73 -0.53
CA PRO A 54 14.28 -2.84 0.86
C PRO A 54 13.03 -3.07 1.72
N VAL A 55 13.08 -4.12 2.54
CA VAL A 55 12.00 -4.45 3.46
C VAL A 55 11.88 -3.32 4.48
N PRO A 56 10.73 -2.65 4.60
CA PRO A 56 10.58 -1.57 5.57
C PRO A 56 10.84 -2.08 6.99
N HIS A 57 11.52 -1.31 7.83
CA HIS A 57 11.84 -1.71 9.20
C HIS A 57 10.60 -2.03 10.08
N TRP A 58 9.41 -1.52 9.72
CA TRP A 58 8.15 -1.82 10.40
C TRP A 58 7.51 -3.14 9.91
N TRP A 59 7.98 -3.70 8.80
CA TRP A 59 7.47 -4.94 8.21
C TRP A 59 7.53 -6.15 9.15
N PRO A 60 8.63 -6.40 9.91
CA PRO A 60 8.67 -7.51 10.86
C PRO A 60 7.57 -7.44 11.93
N THR A 61 7.13 -6.23 12.31
CA THR A 61 6.02 -6.02 13.24
C THR A 61 4.67 -6.35 12.60
N TYR A 62 4.48 -6.01 11.33
CA TYR A 62 3.25 -6.29 10.57
C TYR A 62 3.15 -7.75 10.13
N PHE A 63 4.26 -8.39 9.78
CA PHE A 63 4.30 -9.71 9.13
C PHE A 63 3.48 -10.80 9.84
N PRO A 64 3.50 -10.95 11.18
CA PRO A 64 2.69 -11.95 11.88
C PRO A 64 1.17 -11.76 11.68
N TYR A 65 0.74 -10.54 11.36
CA TYR A 65 -0.67 -10.15 11.29
C TYR A 65 -1.21 -10.07 9.87
N ARG A 66 -0.36 -10.23 8.84
CA ARG A 66 -0.74 -10.05 7.42
C ARG A 66 -1.95 -10.88 6.95
N ASN A 67 -2.22 -12.01 7.61
CA ASN A 67 -3.32 -12.92 7.31
C ASN A 67 -4.40 -12.92 8.41
N HIS A 68 -4.36 -11.96 9.34
CA HIS A 68 -5.31 -11.91 10.44
C HIS A 68 -6.69 -11.49 9.92
N VAL A 69 -7.73 -12.23 10.31
CA VAL A 69 -9.11 -11.91 9.95
C VAL A 69 -9.76 -11.07 11.05
N PHE A 70 -10.24 -9.88 10.69
CA PHE A 70 -10.97 -9.01 11.61
C PHE A 70 -12.35 -9.59 11.92
N THR A 71 -12.47 -10.17 13.10
CA THR A 71 -13.75 -10.75 13.53
C THR A 71 -14.61 -9.66 14.17
N PRO A 72 -15.87 -9.46 13.71
CA PRO A 72 -16.76 -8.52 14.36
C PRO A 72 -17.06 -8.93 15.80
N PHE A 73 -16.89 -7.98 16.73
CA PHE A 73 -17.29 -8.14 18.13
C PHE A 73 -18.78 -7.89 18.35
N LEU A 74 -19.48 -7.34 17.35
CA LEU A 74 -20.93 -7.16 17.37
C LEU A 74 -21.58 -8.47 16.89
N VAL A 75 -22.27 -9.15 17.78
CA VAL A 75 -22.98 -10.39 17.47
C VAL A 75 -24.47 -10.13 17.69
N GLY A 76 -25.21 -9.86 16.61
CA GLY A 76 -26.60 -9.39 16.71
C GLY A 76 -26.71 -8.09 17.52
N ASP A 77 -27.35 -8.16 18.69
CA ASP A 77 -27.62 -7.04 19.60
C ASP A 77 -26.75 -7.04 20.85
N HIS A 78 -25.69 -7.84 20.89
CA HIS A 78 -24.74 -7.88 22.00
C HIS A 78 -23.30 -7.64 21.53
N ILE A 79 -22.49 -7.22 22.49
CA ILE A 79 -21.04 -7.12 22.37
C ILE A 79 -20.42 -8.41 22.92
N ASP A 80 -19.62 -9.07 22.09
CA ASP A 80 -18.70 -10.12 22.53
C ASP A 80 -17.42 -9.46 23.08
N GLU A 81 -17.26 -9.49 24.40
CA GLU A 81 -16.14 -8.84 25.09
C GLU A 81 -14.77 -9.41 24.71
N SER A 82 -14.69 -10.71 24.41
CA SER A 82 -13.42 -11.32 23.98
C SER A 82 -13.01 -10.77 22.63
N ARG A 83 -13.95 -10.72 21.68
CA ARG A 83 -13.70 -10.14 20.35
C ARG A 83 -13.45 -8.64 20.41
N LEU A 84 -14.08 -7.93 21.34
CA LEU A 84 -13.82 -6.50 21.53
C LEU A 84 -12.40 -6.28 22.08
N ALA A 85 -11.94 -7.11 23.02
CA ALA A 85 -10.57 -7.06 23.52
C ALA A 85 -9.55 -7.33 22.39
N ASP A 86 -9.79 -8.35 21.57
CA ASP A 86 -8.95 -8.67 20.40
C ASP A 86 -8.93 -7.50 19.40
N PHE A 87 -10.09 -6.91 19.10
CA PHE A 87 -10.20 -5.76 18.20
C PHE A 87 -9.41 -4.55 18.74
N ARG A 88 -9.51 -4.27 20.05
CA ARG A 88 -8.74 -3.17 20.70
C ARG A 88 -7.24 -3.40 20.58
N GLN A 89 -6.78 -4.61 20.82
CA GLN A 89 -5.37 -4.96 20.69
C GLN A 89 -4.87 -4.77 19.25
N GLN A 90 -5.68 -5.19 18.27
CA GLN A 90 -5.35 -5.01 16.85
C GLN A 90 -5.29 -3.53 16.47
N VAL A 91 -6.26 -2.72 16.89
CA VAL A 91 -6.26 -1.27 16.65
C VAL A 91 -4.98 -0.64 17.22
N GLN A 92 -4.60 -0.96 18.46
CA GLN A 92 -3.38 -0.42 19.07
C GLN A 92 -2.11 -0.82 18.32
N LEU A 93 -2.01 -2.08 17.93
CA LEU A 93 -0.89 -2.59 17.14
C LEU A 93 -0.79 -1.87 15.79
N PHE A 94 -1.90 -1.78 15.05
CA PHE A 94 -1.93 -1.14 13.75
C PHE A 94 -1.65 0.35 13.87
N GLU A 95 -2.13 1.02 14.90
CA GLU A 95 -1.79 2.42 15.19
C GLU A 95 -0.28 2.62 15.37
N SER A 96 0.40 1.69 16.05
CA SER A 96 1.86 1.70 16.18
C SER A 96 2.57 1.52 14.84
N ILE A 97 2.14 0.53 14.03
CA ILE A 97 2.69 0.28 12.68
C ILE A 97 2.45 1.50 11.78
N ARG A 98 1.25 2.10 11.83
CA ARG A 98 0.87 3.32 11.10
C ARG A 98 1.82 4.46 11.42
N GLY A 99 2.05 4.73 12.70
CA GLY A 99 2.94 5.79 13.16
C GLY A 99 4.38 5.60 12.67
N ASN A 100 4.86 4.35 12.62
CA ASN A 100 6.17 4.04 12.06
C ASN A 100 6.19 4.18 10.53
N ALA A 101 5.19 3.66 9.82
CA ALA A 101 5.11 3.74 8.37
C ALA A 101 5.07 5.18 7.85
N LEU A 102 4.30 6.06 8.49
CA LEU A 102 4.18 7.47 8.11
C LEU A 102 5.48 8.27 8.22
N ARG A 103 6.46 7.82 9.01
CA ARG A 103 7.76 8.49 9.16
C ARG A 103 8.72 8.21 8.00
N HIS A 104 8.37 7.30 7.08
CA HIS A 104 9.23 6.84 6.00
C HIS A 104 8.76 7.37 4.64
N ASN A 105 9.67 7.37 3.66
CA ASN A 105 9.42 7.93 2.33
C ASN A 105 8.92 6.90 1.30
N ASP A 106 8.72 5.65 1.72
CA ASP A 106 8.37 4.55 0.81
C ASP A 106 6.88 4.54 0.42
N LEU A 107 6.06 5.31 1.13
CA LEU A 107 4.63 5.48 0.87
C LEU A 107 4.38 6.48 -0.26
N THR A 108 3.46 6.16 -1.16
CA THR A 108 2.93 7.13 -2.14
C THR A 108 2.09 8.20 -1.42
N ALA A 109 1.77 9.29 -2.13
CA ALA A 109 0.89 10.32 -1.60
C ALA A 109 -0.51 9.77 -1.25
N GLU A 110 -1.05 8.87 -2.08
CA GLU A 110 -2.32 8.19 -1.85
C GLU A 110 -2.29 7.29 -0.61
N GLU A 111 -1.23 6.48 -0.47
CA GLU A 111 -1.07 5.59 0.68
C GLU A 111 -0.89 6.37 1.98
N ARG A 112 -0.12 7.46 1.93
CA ARG A 112 0.03 8.37 3.07
C ARG A 112 -1.31 8.98 3.46
N GLN A 113 -2.16 9.32 2.49
CA GLN A 113 -3.51 9.82 2.75
C GLN A 113 -4.38 8.76 3.43
N ILE A 114 -4.36 7.51 2.95
CA ILE A 114 -5.06 6.37 3.57
C ILE A 114 -4.61 6.20 5.03
N LEU A 115 -3.29 6.22 5.28
CA LEU A 115 -2.70 6.03 6.61
C LEU A 115 -2.79 7.27 7.52
N SER A 116 -3.21 8.43 7.00
CA SER A 116 -3.21 9.70 7.75
C SER A 116 -4.27 9.73 8.85
N THR A 117 -5.36 8.99 8.66
CA THR A 117 -6.50 9.03 9.57
C THR A 117 -6.27 8.12 10.78
N PRO A 118 -6.32 8.63 12.02
CA PRO A 118 -6.17 7.81 13.21
C PRO A 118 -7.40 6.93 13.48
N PHE A 119 -7.21 5.87 14.26
CA PHE A 119 -8.31 5.05 14.78
C PHE A 119 -9.15 5.79 15.85
N ASN A 120 -10.38 5.33 16.06
CA ASN A 120 -11.22 5.80 17.16
C ASN A 120 -10.64 5.35 18.51
N SER A 121 -10.94 6.11 19.57
CA SER A 121 -10.64 5.68 20.94
C SER A 121 -11.61 4.61 21.42
N TRP A 122 -11.06 3.50 21.93
CA TRP A 122 -11.81 2.34 22.41
C TRP A 122 -11.71 2.12 23.94
N VAL A 123 -11.18 3.09 24.68
CA VAL A 123 -10.91 2.97 26.14
C VAL A 123 -12.21 2.81 26.96
N GLU A 124 -13.33 3.40 26.51
CA GLU A 124 -14.55 3.56 27.33
C GLU A 124 -15.75 2.71 26.87
N ASN A 125 -15.60 1.90 25.82
CA ASN A 125 -16.76 1.26 25.17
C ASN A 125 -17.28 -0.01 25.88
N SER A 126 -16.70 -0.44 27.00
CA SER A 126 -17.11 -1.63 27.76
C SER A 126 -18.27 -1.39 28.74
N ALA A 127 -18.77 -0.15 28.87
CA ALA A 127 -19.82 0.16 29.83
C ALA A 127 -21.23 -0.33 29.41
N HIS A 128 -21.44 -0.68 28.13
CA HIS A 128 -22.77 -0.99 27.59
C HIS A 128 -22.80 -2.41 27.02
N ARG A 129 -23.66 -3.30 27.57
CA ARG A 129 -23.88 -4.65 26.99
C ARG A 129 -24.54 -4.62 25.61
N HIS A 130 -25.27 -3.55 25.31
CA HIS A 130 -25.92 -3.35 24.02
C HIS A 130 -25.18 -2.27 23.22
N PRO A 131 -24.75 -2.56 21.98
CA PRO A 131 -24.05 -1.60 21.17
C PRO A 131 -25.00 -0.49 20.71
N THR A 132 -24.66 0.75 21.02
CA THR A 132 -25.35 1.92 20.46
C THR A 132 -25.04 2.06 18.97
N ASN A 133 -25.87 2.79 18.22
CA ASN A 133 -25.59 3.11 16.81
C ASN A 133 -24.22 3.78 16.62
N VAL A 134 -23.78 4.56 17.62
CA VAL A 134 -22.45 5.19 17.63
C VAL A 134 -21.34 4.15 17.69
N VAL A 135 -21.46 3.13 18.53
CA VAL A 135 -20.48 2.03 18.62
C VAL A 135 -20.43 1.24 17.31
N ARG A 136 -21.60 0.95 16.71
CA ARG A 136 -21.67 0.26 15.41
C ARG A 136 -20.98 1.04 14.30
N ALA A 137 -21.21 2.36 14.23
CA ALA A 137 -20.56 3.23 13.26
C ALA A 137 -19.04 3.29 13.44
N LYS A 138 -18.56 3.48 14.68
CA LYS A 138 -17.12 3.47 15.00
C LYS A 138 -16.44 2.17 14.62
N PHE A 139 -17.09 1.03 14.89
CA PHE A 139 -16.56 -0.27 14.49
C PHE A 139 -16.44 -0.38 12.97
N ALA A 140 -17.50 -0.03 12.22
CA ALA A 140 -17.48 -0.10 10.76
C ALA A 140 -16.38 0.79 10.16
N GLU A 141 -16.20 2.00 10.70
CA GLU A 141 -15.16 2.93 10.29
C GLU A 141 -13.75 2.34 10.52
N ASP A 142 -13.46 1.90 11.74
CA ASP A 142 -12.12 1.38 12.08
C ASP A 142 -11.83 0.03 11.44
N ALA A 143 -12.83 -0.82 11.23
CA ALA A 143 -12.70 -2.05 10.45
C ALA A 143 -12.32 -1.75 9.00
N THR A 144 -12.91 -0.71 8.40
CA THR A 144 -12.55 -0.26 7.04
C THR A 144 -11.12 0.27 7.01
N LYS A 145 -10.72 1.09 7.99
CA LYS A 145 -9.32 1.57 8.10
C LYS A 145 -8.33 0.42 8.21
N LEU A 146 -8.61 -0.59 9.04
CA LEU A 146 -7.76 -1.77 9.18
C LEU A 146 -7.60 -2.52 7.85
N GLN A 147 -8.68 -2.70 7.09
CA GLN A 147 -8.65 -3.35 5.77
C GLN A 147 -7.80 -2.55 4.76
N GLU A 148 -7.99 -1.23 4.70
CA GLU A 148 -7.21 -0.37 3.81
C GLU A 148 -5.71 -0.35 4.20
N MET A 149 -5.41 -0.33 5.51
CA MET A 149 -4.04 -0.45 5.99
C MET A 149 -3.38 -1.77 5.58
N HIS A 150 -4.11 -2.88 5.68
CA HIS A 150 -3.64 -4.17 5.19
C HIS A 150 -3.29 -4.14 3.70
N ARG A 151 -4.15 -3.52 2.90
CA ARG A 151 -3.93 -3.36 1.46
C ARG A 151 -2.66 -2.57 1.16
N VAL A 152 -2.45 -1.45 1.86
CA VAL A 152 -1.23 -0.63 1.73
C VAL A 152 0.00 -1.43 2.14
N PHE A 153 -0.04 -2.09 3.30
CA PHE A 153 1.11 -2.82 3.81
C PHE A 153 1.44 -4.04 2.96
N ALA A 154 0.46 -4.78 2.46
CA ALA A 154 0.67 -5.96 1.60
C ALA A 154 1.55 -5.67 0.37
N ARG A 155 1.56 -4.43 -0.15
CA ARG A 155 2.44 -4.02 -1.25
C ARG A 155 3.93 -4.14 -0.91
N PHE A 156 4.30 -4.00 0.36
CA PHE A 156 5.68 -4.10 0.83
C PHE A 156 6.11 -5.54 1.14
N MET A 157 5.29 -6.53 0.76
CA MET A 157 5.63 -7.93 0.93
C MET A 157 6.93 -8.26 0.18
N PRO A 158 7.97 -8.73 0.88
CA PRO A 158 9.20 -9.12 0.23
C PRO A 158 8.93 -10.27 -0.75
N HIS A 159 9.40 -10.12 -1.99
CA HIS A 159 9.41 -11.19 -2.98
C HIS A 159 10.81 -11.81 -2.94
N PHE A 160 10.90 -13.05 -2.47
CA PHE A 160 12.14 -13.85 -2.43
C PHE A 160 12.09 -14.94 -3.48
#